data_AF-A0A8T2SV94-F1
#
_entry.id   AF-A0A8T2SV94-F1
#
_cell.length_a   1.000
_cell.length_b   1.000
_cell.length_c   1.000
_cell.angle_alpha   90.00
_cell.angle_beta   90.00
_cell.angle_gamma   90.00
#
_symmetry.space_group_name_H-M   'P 1'
#
loop_
_entity.id
_entity.type
_entity.pdbx_description
1 polymer ?
#
loop_
_entity_poly.entity_id
_entity_poly.type
_entity_poly.pdbx_seq_one_letter_code
_entity_poly.pdbx_strand_id
1 'polypeptide(L)'
;MAKSLVWCDLSEKQISIILEECDSSASIEEKLQCFMKLNDKADARSGILLDMYLHAFLFTQDNRFTTEKTSAFISIIKDIHTKSVGEFLTLDRSWQRTKDLLLMHSVQRPPFSIQIFSWADLKAITSFILNTYYRHYKLYQYSFCPNYILNLDTYKEEIEIAPSIPSLSEAIGQEQWDAEQEALRKQQEREMLKKLAEEAEAEEAARQASIEAAYRNAVPEELAHKTKALIDFYLDNMKAQLVSMLQEQEKRMEEKFLSLHIQAKGK
;
A
#
# COMPACT_ATOMS: atom_id res chain seq x y z
N MET A 1 -26.82 -40.73 19.11
CA MET A 1 -27.84 -40.69 18.05
C MET A 1 -27.27 -39.91 16.88
N ALA A 2 -27.47 -40.38 15.65
CA ALA A 2 -27.09 -39.64 14.45
C ALA A 2 -27.76 -38.28 14.47
N LYS A 3 -26.98 -37.21 14.36
CA LYS A 3 -27.55 -35.88 14.18
C LYS A 3 -27.97 -35.78 12.72
N SER A 4 -29.23 -36.09 12.45
CA SER A 4 -29.81 -35.87 11.12
C SER A 4 -29.67 -34.39 10.77
N LEU A 5 -29.10 -34.07 9.60
CA LEU A 5 -29.01 -32.68 9.12
C LEU A 5 -30.29 -32.23 8.41
N VAL A 6 -31.30 -33.11 8.30
CA VAL A 6 -32.60 -32.76 7.73
C VAL A 6 -33.28 -31.72 8.64
N TRP A 7 -33.85 -30.68 8.03
CA TRP A 7 -34.60 -29.60 8.69
C TRP A 7 -33.79 -28.77 9.70
N CYS A 8 -32.46 -28.85 9.68
CA CYS A 8 -31.62 -28.09 10.60
C CYS A 8 -31.56 -26.60 10.26
N ASP A 9 -31.43 -26.27 8.97
CA ASP A 9 -31.25 -24.88 8.52
C ASP A 9 -32.46 -24.33 7.76
N LEU A 10 -33.05 -25.15 6.89
CA LEU A 10 -34.26 -24.83 6.15
C LEU A 10 -35.37 -25.80 6.53
N SER A 11 -36.49 -25.26 6.98
CA SER A 11 -37.72 -26.01 7.26
C SER A 11 -38.45 -26.40 5.98
N GLU A 12 -39.29 -27.43 6.07
CA GLU A 12 -40.11 -27.90 4.94
C GLU A 12 -40.95 -26.78 4.33
N LYS A 13 -41.59 -25.98 5.17
CA LYS A 13 -42.41 -24.84 4.74
C LYS A 13 -41.60 -23.79 3.98
N GLN A 14 -40.35 -23.54 4.38
CA GLN A 14 -39.50 -22.57 3.69
C GLN A 14 -39.09 -23.07 2.31
N ILE A 15 -38.79 -24.37 2.18
CA ILE A 15 -38.43 -24.97 0.89
C ILE A 15 -39.65 -25.01 -0.03
N SER A 16 -40.84 -25.37 0.48
CA SER A 16 -42.06 -25.36 -0.33
C SER A 16 -42.40 -23.95 -0.81
N ILE A 17 -42.26 -22.93 0.04
CA ILE A 17 -42.45 -21.52 -0.36
C ILE A 17 -41.52 -21.14 -1.52
N ILE A 18 -40.23 -21.51 -1.46
CA ILE A 18 -39.30 -21.20 -2.55
C ILE A 18 -39.70 -21.93 -3.83
N LEU A 19 -40.12 -23.18 -3.75
CA LEU A 19 -40.50 -23.97 -4.92
C LEU A 19 -41.82 -23.52 -5.56
N GLU A 20 -42.74 -22.96 -4.77
CA GLU A 20 -44.07 -22.52 -5.24
C GLU A 20 -44.10 -21.06 -5.68
N GLU A 21 -43.37 -20.16 -5.01
CA GLU A 21 -43.43 -18.71 -5.25
C GLU A 21 -42.33 -18.19 -6.18
N CYS A 22 -41.25 -18.94 -6.42
CA CYS A 22 -40.08 -18.43 -7.13
C CYS A 22 -39.88 -19.09 -8.50
N ASP A 23 -40.10 -18.32 -9.56
CA ASP A 23 -39.82 -18.75 -10.95
C ASP A 23 -38.43 -18.30 -11.46
N SER A 24 -37.83 -17.28 -10.82
CA SER A 24 -36.57 -16.66 -11.25
C SER A 24 -35.47 -16.83 -10.20
N SER A 25 -34.23 -16.99 -10.66
CA SER A 25 -33.04 -17.12 -9.78
C SER A 25 -32.89 -15.97 -8.80
N ALA A 26 -33.26 -14.75 -9.21
CA ALA A 26 -33.21 -13.57 -8.35
C ALA A 26 -34.21 -13.64 -7.18
N SER A 27 -35.40 -14.20 -7.43
CA SER A 27 -36.43 -14.36 -6.38
C SER A 27 -36.03 -15.44 -5.37
N ILE A 28 -35.39 -16.52 -5.85
CA ILE A 28 -34.84 -17.57 -4.99
C ILE A 28 -33.75 -16.98 -4.08
N GLU A 29 -32.87 -16.14 -4.64
CA GLU A 29 -31.80 -15.47 -3.92
C GLU A 29 -32.35 -14.61 -2.76
N GLU A 30 -33.32 -13.74 -3.02
CA GLU A 30 -33.96 -12.88 -2.01
C GLU A 30 -34.60 -13.70 -0.86
N LYS A 31 -35.31 -14.78 -1.18
CA LYS A 31 -35.96 -15.64 -0.18
C LYS A 31 -34.92 -16.43 0.63
N LEU A 32 -33.89 -16.98 -0.03
CA LEU A 32 -32.80 -17.69 0.65
C LEU A 32 -32.05 -16.77 1.60
N GLN A 33 -31.80 -15.53 1.20
CA GLN A 33 -31.18 -14.52 2.04
C GLN A 33 -32.00 -14.27 3.30
N CYS A 34 -33.31 -14.11 3.17
CA CYS A 34 -34.22 -13.92 4.30
C CYS A 34 -34.22 -15.11 5.26
N PHE A 35 -34.28 -16.34 4.73
CA PHE A 35 -34.35 -17.55 5.57
C PHE A 35 -33.02 -17.88 6.24
N MET A 36 -31.89 -17.69 5.55
CA MET A 36 -30.56 -17.92 6.08
C MET A 36 -30.06 -16.77 6.98
N LYS A 37 -30.83 -15.68 7.11
CA LYS A 37 -30.52 -14.49 7.91
C LYS A 37 -29.15 -13.89 7.53
N LEU A 38 -28.85 -13.83 6.24
CA LEU A 38 -27.62 -13.23 5.73
C LEU A 38 -27.80 -11.71 5.69
N ASN A 39 -26.79 -10.96 6.15
CA ASN A 39 -26.88 -9.50 6.23
C ASN A 39 -26.60 -8.87 4.85
N ASP A 40 -27.53 -8.04 4.38
CA ASP A 40 -27.77 -7.83 2.94
C ASP A 40 -26.91 -6.72 2.29
N LYS A 41 -26.32 -5.76 3.03
CA LYS A 41 -25.92 -4.50 2.35
C LYS A 41 -24.47 -4.04 2.42
N ALA A 42 -23.58 -4.73 3.14
CA ALA A 42 -22.19 -4.25 3.27
C ALA A 42 -21.10 -5.33 3.34
N ASP A 43 -21.45 -6.61 3.48
CA ASP A 43 -20.46 -7.67 3.64
C ASP A 43 -20.36 -8.53 2.37
N ALA A 44 -19.24 -8.41 1.66
CA ALA A 44 -18.94 -9.24 0.49
C ALA A 44 -18.98 -10.75 0.83
N ARG A 45 -18.74 -11.12 2.09
CA ARG A 45 -18.84 -12.51 2.55
C ARG A 45 -20.26 -13.05 2.53
N SER A 46 -21.25 -12.23 2.87
CA SER A 46 -22.67 -12.61 2.79
C SER A 46 -23.06 -12.94 1.34
N GLY A 47 -22.59 -12.16 0.38
CA GLY A 47 -22.82 -12.43 -1.05
C GLY A 47 -22.21 -13.75 -1.51
N ILE A 48 -20.98 -14.06 -1.08
CA ILE A 48 -20.31 -15.34 -1.39
C ILE A 48 -21.08 -16.54 -0.79
N LEU A 49 -21.60 -16.41 0.43
CA LEU A 49 -22.43 -17.47 1.04
C LEU A 49 -23.76 -17.63 0.31
N LEU A 50 -24.39 -16.53 -0.06
CA LEU A 50 -25.66 -16.52 -0.75
C LEU A 50 -25.55 -17.20 -2.12
N ASP A 51 -24.51 -16.88 -2.89
CA ASP A 51 -24.18 -17.52 -4.17
C ASP A 51 -23.95 -19.04 -4.00
N MET A 52 -23.21 -19.44 -2.96
CA MET A 52 -23.00 -20.84 -2.62
C MET A 52 -24.33 -21.56 -2.34
N TYR A 53 -25.24 -20.96 -1.57
CA TYR A 53 -26.54 -21.56 -1.26
C TYR A 53 -27.48 -21.57 -2.47
N LEU A 54 -27.45 -20.53 -3.30
CA LEU A 54 -28.21 -20.45 -4.55
C LEU A 54 -27.81 -21.58 -5.49
N HIS A 55 -26.52 -21.74 -5.76
CA HIS A 55 -26.02 -22.82 -6.61
C HIS A 55 -26.32 -24.21 -6.05
N ALA A 56 -26.24 -24.38 -4.71
CA ALA A 56 -26.65 -25.61 -4.07
C ALA A 56 -28.14 -25.90 -4.31
N PHE A 57 -29.00 -24.91 -4.15
CA PHE A 57 -30.44 -25.04 -4.36
C PHE A 57 -30.78 -25.38 -5.82
N LEU A 58 -30.22 -24.64 -6.79
CA LEU A 58 -30.42 -24.89 -8.21
C LEU A 58 -30.01 -26.32 -8.60
N PHE A 59 -28.89 -26.82 -8.06
CA PHE A 59 -28.48 -28.21 -8.26
C PHE A 59 -29.54 -29.22 -7.76
N THR A 60 -30.19 -28.96 -6.62
CA THR A 60 -31.25 -29.84 -6.12
C THR A 60 -32.48 -29.83 -7.02
N GLN A 61 -32.78 -28.69 -7.63
CA GLN A 61 -33.88 -28.54 -8.59
C GLN A 61 -33.59 -29.30 -9.89
N ASP A 62 -32.36 -29.16 -10.43
CA ASP A 62 -31.91 -29.86 -11.63
C ASP A 62 -31.97 -31.38 -11.48
N ASN A 63 -31.65 -31.90 -10.29
CA ASN A 63 -31.69 -33.33 -9.99
C ASN A 63 -33.04 -33.80 -9.43
N ARG A 64 -34.06 -32.92 -9.37
CA ARG A 64 -35.41 -33.21 -8.86
C ARG A 64 -35.41 -33.87 -7.47
N PHE A 65 -34.62 -33.33 -6.56
CA PHE A 65 -34.57 -33.81 -5.19
C PHE A 65 -35.88 -33.51 -4.43
N THR A 66 -36.20 -34.38 -3.47
CA THR A 66 -37.32 -34.15 -2.54
C THR A 66 -36.97 -33.02 -1.56
N THR A 67 -37.98 -32.42 -0.93
CA THR A 67 -37.80 -31.36 0.07
C THR A 67 -36.85 -31.78 1.20
N GLU A 68 -36.95 -33.04 1.65
CA GLU A 68 -36.04 -33.65 2.62
C GLU A 68 -34.59 -33.69 2.13
N LYS A 69 -34.37 -34.17 0.89
CA LYS A 69 -33.03 -34.23 0.28
C LYS A 69 -32.45 -32.83 0.10
N THR A 70 -33.26 -31.87 -0.32
CA THR A 70 -32.84 -30.47 -0.50
C THR A 70 -32.42 -29.85 0.82
N SER A 71 -33.23 -30.01 1.88
CA SER A 71 -32.92 -29.54 3.22
C SER A 71 -31.59 -30.14 3.72
N ALA A 72 -31.47 -31.47 3.64
CA ALA A 72 -30.27 -32.17 4.08
C ALA A 72 -29.01 -31.74 3.32
N PHE A 73 -29.10 -31.56 2.00
CA PHE A 73 -27.97 -31.19 1.16
C PHE A 73 -27.46 -29.79 1.46
N ILE A 74 -28.37 -28.82 1.60
CA ILE A 74 -28.00 -27.44 1.95
C ILE A 74 -27.34 -27.39 3.33
N SER A 75 -27.89 -28.14 4.30
CA SER A 75 -27.29 -28.27 5.62
C SER A 75 -25.91 -28.95 5.61
N ILE A 76 -25.69 -29.95 4.74
CA ILE A 76 -24.37 -30.56 4.55
C ILE A 76 -23.36 -29.52 4.05
N ILE A 77 -23.70 -28.74 3.02
CA ILE A 77 -22.81 -27.70 2.48
C ILE A 77 -22.49 -26.65 3.54
N LYS A 78 -23.50 -26.21 4.29
CA LYS A 78 -23.31 -25.25 5.39
C LYS A 78 -22.41 -25.81 6.49
N ASP A 79 -22.59 -27.07 6.90
CA ASP A 79 -21.74 -27.70 7.92
C ASP A 79 -20.28 -27.80 7.44
N ILE A 80 -20.06 -28.27 6.21
CA ILE A 80 -18.73 -28.35 5.60
C ILE A 80 -18.06 -26.98 5.60
N HIS A 81 -18.76 -25.93 5.14
CA HIS A 81 -18.21 -24.58 5.10
C HIS A 81 -17.92 -24.04 6.51
N THR A 82 -18.89 -24.11 7.41
CA THR A 82 -18.75 -23.58 8.78
C THR A 82 -17.60 -24.27 9.52
N LYS A 83 -17.45 -25.58 9.36
CA LYS A 83 -16.36 -26.36 9.96
C LYS A 83 -15.01 -26.07 9.31
N SER A 84 -14.97 -25.96 7.99
CA SER A 84 -13.73 -25.67 7.25
C SER A 84 -13.14 -24.32 7.62
N VAL A 85 -13.99 -23.31 7.77
CA VAL A 85 -13.59 -21.97 8.19
C VAL A 85 -13.28 -21.92 9.68
N GLY A 86 -14.15 -22.46 10.53
CA GLY A 86 -14.01 -22.36 11.99
C GLY A 86 -12.81 -23.11 12.56
N GLU A 87 -12.42 -24.23 11.95
CA GLU A 87 -11.31 -25.07 12.40
C GLU A 87 -10.08 -25.00 11.46
N PHE A 88 -10.10 -24.12 10.46
CA PHE A 88 -9.03 -23.99 9.46
C PHE A 88 -8.64 -25.32 8.81
N LEU A 89 -9.64 -26.09 8.38
CA LEU A 89 -9.40 -27.44 7.87
C LEU A 89 -8.59 -27.38 6.56
N THR A 90 -7.62 -28.28 6.44
CA THR A 90 -6.98 -28.57 5.15
C THR A 90 -7.99 -29.21 4.20
N LEU A 91 -7.74 -29.09 2.89
CA LEU A 91 -8.62 -29.64 1.85
C LEU A 91 -8.93 -31.13 2.10
N ASP A 92 -7.90 -31.92 2.44
CA ASP A 92 -8.06 -33.35 2.72
C ASP A 92 -8.94 -33.63 3.95
N ARG A 93 -8.81 -32.83 5.02
CA ARG A 93 -9.63 -32.98 6.22
C ARG A 93 -11.08 -32.56 5.98
N SER A 94 -11.30 -31.48 5.23
CA SER A 94 -12.63 -31.05 4.82
C SER A 94 -13.30 -32.11 3.93
N TRP A 95 -12.55 -32.71 3.02
CA TRP A 95 -13.02 -33.79 2.16
C TRP A 95 -13.35 -35.07 2.96
N GLN A 96 -12.52 -35.43 3.93
CA GLN A 96 -12.81 -36.53 4.85
C GLN A 96 -14.14 -36.31 5.57
N ARG A 97 -14.37 -35.11 6.09
CA ARG A 97 -15.64 -34.76 6.74
C ARG A 97 -16.82 -34.82 5.77
N THR A 98 -16.63 -34.38 4.53
CA THR A 98 -17.67 -34.49 3.49
C THR A 98 -18.05 -35.95 3.24
N LYS A 99 -17.06 -36.85 3.13
CA LYS A 99 -17.31 -38.29 3.00
C LYS A 99 -18.09 -38.83 4.18
N ASP A 100 -17.71 -38.47 5.40
CA ASP A 100 -18.38 -38.94 6.62
C ASP A 100 -19.85 -38.50 6.66
N LEU A 101 -20.14 -37.24 6.28
CA LEU A 101 -21.50 -36.71 6.21
C LEU A 101 -22.33 -37.42 5.13
N LEU A 102 -21.76 -37.62 3.94
CA LEU A 102 -22.43 -38.33 2.84
C LEU A 102 -22.70 -39.80 3.19
N LEU A 103 -21.77 -40.49 3.86
CA LEU A 103 -21.97 -41.85 4.35
C LEU A 103 -23.08 -41.93 5.40
N MET A 104 -23.11 -40.96 6.33
CA MET A 104 -24.14 -40.88 7.36
C MET A 104 -25.56 -40.69 6.78
N HIS A 105 -25.67 -40.07 5.61
CA HIS A 105 -26.95 -39.74 4.96
C HIS A 105 -27.34 -40.71 3.82
N SER A 106 -26.53 -41.74 3.57
CA SER A 106 -26.77 -42.70 2.47
C SER A 106 -26.94 -44.14 2.93
N VAL A 107 -26.40 -44.52 4.09
CA VAL A 107 -26.53 -45.88 4.64
C VAL A 107 -27.56 -45.90 5.75
N GLN A 108 -28.51 -46.82 5.71
CA GLN A 108 -29.48 -47.01 6.80
C GLN A 108 -28.88 -47.88 7.91
N ARG A 109 -28.34 -47.28 8.97
CA ARG A 109 -27.89 -47.98 10.19
C ARG A 109 -28.31 -47.22 11.45
N PRO A 110 -29.57 -47.34 11.91
CA PRO A 110 -29.95 -46.83 13.21
C PRO A 110 -29.06 -47.40 14.32
N PRO A 111 -28.59 -46.60 15.31
CA PRO A 111 -28.85 -45.18 15.57
C PRO A 111 -27.84 -44.20 14.94
N PHE A 112 -26.97 -44.63 14.02
CA PHE A 112 -25.80 -43.87 13.55
C PHE A 112 -25.97 -43.21 12.18
N SER A 113 -26.85 -43.72 11.31
CA SER A 113 -27.04 -43.18 9.97
C SER A 113 -28.47 -43.38 9.46
N ILE A 114 -28.93 -42.46 8.61
CA ILE A 114 -30.27 -42.43 8.02
C ILE A 114 -30.08 -42.38 6.51
N GLN A 115 -30.78 -43.24 5.77
CA GLN A 115 -30.69 -43.26 4.32
C GLN A 115 -31.68 -42.25 3.71
N ILE A 116 -31.15 -41.09 3.32
CA ILE A 116 -31.88 -40.01 2.64
C ILE A 116 -31.49 -39.99 1.16
N PHE A 117 -30.20 -40.16 0.87
CA PHE A 117 -29.67 -40.15 -0.49
C PHE A 117 -29.54 -41.56 -1.06
N SER A 118 -29.90 -41.71 -2.33
CA SER A 118 -29.59 -42.91 -3.11
C SER A 118 -28.13 -42.88 -3.60
N TRP A 119 -27.66 -44.01 -4.13
CA TRP A 119 -26.33 -44.08 -4.73
C TRP A 119 -26.17 -43.17 -5.97
N ALA A 120 -27.24 -43.01 -6.76
CA ALA A 120 -27.24 -42.10 -7.90
C ALA A 120 -27.11 -40.63 -7.44
N ASP A 121 -27.87 -40.26 -6.39
CA ASP A 121 -27.81 -38.92 -5.78
C ASP A 121 -26.41 -38.63 -5.24
N LEU A 122 -25.80 -39.60 -4.54
CA LEU A 122 -24.44 -39.48 -4.02
C LEU A 122 -23.43 -39.16 -5.13
N LYS A 123 -23.51 -39.84 -6.28
CA LYS A 123 -22.60 -39.59 -7.40
C LYS A 123 -22.77 -38.17 -7.95
N ALA A 124 -24.02 -37.72 -8.11
CA ALA A 124 -24.32 -36.36 -8.55
C ALA A 124 -23.82 -35.31 -7.55
N ILE A 125 -24.13 -35.50 -6.26
CA ILE A 125 -23.71 -34.63 -5.15
C ILE A 125 -22.19 -34.53 -5.07
N THR A 126 -21.49 -35.66 -5.14
CA THR A 126 -20.02 -35.71 -5.08
C THR A 126 -19.42 -34.93 -6.24
N SER A 127 -19.94 -35.13 -7.46
CA SER A 127 -19.50 -34.39 -8.65
C SER A 127 -19.75 -32.90 -8.51
N PHE A 128 -20.93 -32.50 -8.02
CA PHE A 128 -21.26 -31.10 -7.77
C PHE A 128 -20.29 -30.46 -6.76
N ILE A 129 -20.16 -31.05 -5.58
CA ILE A 129 -19.33 -30.52 -4.48
C ILE A 129 -17.87 -30.36 -4.93
N LEU A 130 -17.33 -31.31 -5.71
CA LEU A 130 -15.97 -31.20 -6.24
C LEU A 130 -15.82 -30.05 -7.26
N ASN A 131 -16.79 -29.89 -8.15
CA ASN A 131 -16.72 -28.92 -9.24
C ASN A 131 -17.12 -27.49 -8.85
N THR A 132 -17.89 -27.31 -7.79
CA THR A 132 -18.31 -25.99 -7.30
C THR A 132 -17.54 -25.62 -6.04
N TYR A 133 -17.78 -26.30 -4.92
CA TYR A 133 -17.23 -25.94 -3.62
C TYR A 133 -15.71 -26.14 -3.55
N TYR A 134 -15.20 -27.34 -3.83
CA TYR A 134 -13.76 -27.63 -3.69
C TYR A 134 -12.91 -26.98 -4.77
N ARG A 135 -13.46 -26.76 -5.97
CA ARG A 135 -12.81 -25.97 -7.01
C ARG A 135 -12.45 -24.57 -6.54
N HIS A 136 -13.29 -23.98 -5.70
CA HIS A 136 -13.11 -22.65 -5.12
C HIS A 136 -12.71 -22.66 -3.64
N TYR A 137 -12.20 -23.79 -3.11
CA TYR A 137 -11.89 -23.94 -1.69
C TYR A 137 -10.93 -22.86 -1.15
N LYS A 138 -9.88 -22.53 -1.91
CA LYS A 138 -8.93 -21.48 -1.53
C LYS A 138 -9.55 -20.09 -1.46
N LEU A 139 -10.57 -19.81 -2.29
CA LEU A 139 -11.31 -18.54 -2.23
C LEU A 139 -12.07 -18.44 -0.90
N TYR A 140 -12.76 -19.50 -0.50
CA TYR A 140 -13.46 -19.55 0.79
C TYR A 140 -12.48 -19.47 1.96
N GLN A 141 -11.33 -20.14 1.90
CA GLN A 141 -10.31 -19.99 2.94
C GLN A 141 -9.84 -18.54 3.04
N TYR A 142 -9.49 -17.90 1.92
CA TYR A 142 -9.00 -16.53 1.91
C TYR A 142 -10.04 -15.50 2.40
N SER A 143 -11.30 -15.65 2.01
CA SER A 143 -12.33 -14.65 2.35
C SER A 143 -12.83 -14.76 3.79
N PHE A 144 -12.86 -15.98 4.36
CA PHE A 144 -13.44 -16.23 5.69
C PHE A 144 -12.43 -16.52 6.80
N CYS A 145 -11.18 -16.90 6.48
CA CYS A 145 -10.14 -17.10 7.50
C CYS A 145 -9.40 -15.78 7.80
N PRO A 146 -8.99 -15.51 9.06
CA PRO A 146 -8.03 -14.47 9.36
C PRO A 146 -6.70 -14.67 8.60
N ASN A 147 -6.19 -13.59 8.01
CA ASN A 147 -4.87 -13.56 7.40
C ASN A 147 -3.81 -13.39 8.48
N TYR A 148 -2.85 -14.32 8.55
CA TYR A 148 -1.67 -14.20 9.42
C TYR A 148 -0.48 -13.71 8.58
N ILE A 149 0.07 -12.55 8.93
CA ILE A 149 1.29 -12.01 8.32
C ILE A 149 2.45 -12.38 9.25
N LEU A 150 3.37 -13.19 8.74
CA LEU A 150 4.60 -13.53 9.46
C LEU A 150 5.63 -12.42 9.19
N ASN A 151 5.87 -11.56 10.18
CA ASN A 151 6.96 -10.59 10.14
C ASN A 151 8.23 -11.27 10.65
N LEU A 152 9.23 -11.40 9.79
CA LEU A 152 10.54 -11.97 10.13
C LEU A 152 11.55 -10.83 10.26
N ASP A 153 11.87 -10.47 11.49
CA ASP A 153 12.98 -9.56 11.76
C ASP A 153 14.24 -10.39 11.98
N THR A 154 15.23 -10.19 11.12
CA THR A 154 16.54 -10.82 11.25
C THR A 154 17.52 -9.80 11.80
N TYR A 155 18.02 -10.04 13.02
CA TYR A 155 19.07 -9.22 13.62
C TYR A 155 20.41 -9.89 13.32
N LYS A 156 21.31 -9.15 12.70
CA LYS A 156 22.71 -9.56 12.60
C LYS A 156 23.39 -9.07 13.87
N GLU A 157 23.74 -9.99 14.76
CA GLU A 157 24.63 -9.65 15.87
C GLU A 157 25.99 -9.26 15.26
N GLU A 158 26.29 -7.97 15.27
CA GLU A 158 27.62 -7.47 15.01
C GLU A 158 28.47 -7.82 16.24
N ILE A 159 29.17 -8.95 16.15
CA ILE A 159 30.17 -9.33 17.15
C ILE A 159 31.29 -8.29 17.03
N GLU A 160 31.39 -7.38 18.00
CA GLU A 160 32.51 -6.45 18.10
C GLU A 160 33.79 -7.25 18.30
N ILE A 161 34.61 -7.32 17.25
CA ILE A 161 35.94 -7.92 17.34
C ILE A 161 36.82 -6.92 18.06
N ALA A 162 37.43 -7.34 19.17
CA ALA A 162 38.36 -6.49 19.92
C ALA A 162 39.46 -5.95 18.98
N PRO A 163 39.81 -4.65 19.05
CA PRO A 163 40.85 -4.08 18.21
C PRO A 163 42.18 -4.80 18.43
N SER A 164 42.89 -5.10 17.34
CA SER A 164 44.21 -5.72 17.41
C SER A 164 45.17 -4.72 18.05
N ILE A 165 45.68 -5.05 19.23
CA ILE A 165 46.69 -4.24 19.92
C ILE A 165 48.03 -4.47 19.19
N PRO A 166 48.69 -3.40 18.71
CA PRO A 166 50.00 -3.52 18.07
C PRO A 166 51.07 -4.05 19.02
N SER A 167 52.17 -4.52 18.45
CA SER A 167 53.27 -5.13 19.20
C SER A 167 54.02 -4.09 20.05
N LEU A 168 54.68 -4.52 21.13
CA LEU A 168 55.46 -3.59 21.98
C LEU A 168 56.62 -2.92 21.21
N SER A 169 57.09 -3.52 20.10
CA SER A 169 58.10 -2.91 19.21
C SER A 169 57.60 -1.66 18.49
N GLU A 170 56.28 -1.50 18.34
CA GLU A 170 55.65 -0.33 17.72
C GLU A 170 55.25 0.72 18.77
N ALA A 171 55.59 0.49 20.04
CA ALA A 171 55.26 1.42 21.11
C ALA A 171 56.03 2.73 20.96
N ILE A 172 55.26 3.82 20.99
CA ILE A 172 55.76 5.19 20.97
C ILE A 172 56.15 5.59 22.40
N GLY A 173 57.21 6.38 22.56
CA GLY A 173 57.64 6.88 23.86
C GLY A 173 56.60 7.83 24.48
N GLN A 174 56.55 7.94 25.81
CA GLN A 174 55.52 8.72 26.50
C GLN A 174 55.49 10.21 26.08
N GLU A 175 56.65 10.82 25.85
CA GLU A 175 56.75 12.20 25.36
C GLU A 175 56.19 12.38 23.93
N GLN A 176 56.41 11.38 23.06
CA GLN A 176 55.88 11.38 21.70
C GLN A 176 54.37 11.16 21.69
N TRP A 177 53.87 10.29 22.57
CA TRP A 177 52.44 10.07 22.78
C TRP A 177 51.74 11.34 23.28
N ASP A 178 52.31 12.00 24.28
CA ASP A 178 51.74 13.24 24.84
C ASP A 178 51.70 14.35 23.77
N ALA A 179 52.74 14.44 22.94
CA ALA A 179 52.78 15.38 21.81
C ALA A 179 51.71 15.07 20.74
N GLU A 180 51.50 13.80 20.39
CA GLU A 180 50.44 13.38 19.46
C GLU A 180 49.04 13.65 20.02
N GLN A 181 48.81 13.39 21.31
CA GLN A 181 47.56 13.67 21.99
C GLN A 181 47.26 15.17 22.05
N GLU A 182 48.26 16.00 22.34
CA GLU A 182 48.11 17.46 22.29
C GLU A 182 47.85 17.97 20.87
N ALA A 183 48.51 17.41 19.87
CA ALA A 183 48.27 17.76 18.46
C ALA A 183 46.84 17.39 18.03
N LEU A 184 46.36 16.21 18.42
CA LEU A 184 45.00 15.75 18.16
C LEU A 184 43.96 16.65 18.83
N ARG A 185 44.17 17.02 20.11
CA ARG A 185 43.29 17.97 20.81
C ARG A 185 43.25 19.33 20.12
N LYS A 186 44.41 19.87 19.72
CA LYS A 186 44.49 21.13 18.96
C LYS A 186 43.78 21.03 17.60
N GLN A 187 43.83 19.88 16.93
CA GLN A 187 43.10 19.66 15.68
C GLN A 187 41.59 19.66 15.92
N GLN A 188 41.13 18.92 16.94
CA GLN A 188 39.71 18.87 17.32
C GLN A 188 39.18 20.25 17.72
N GLU A 189 39.93 21.01 18.52
CA GLU A 189 39.57 22.38 18.88
C GLU A 189 39.49 23.30 17.66
N ARG A 190 40.43 23.20 16.71
CA ARG A 190 40.38 23.96 15.46
C ARG A 190 39.18 23.59 14.59
N GLU A 191 38.83 22.30 14.50
CA GLU A 191 37.65 21.85 13.77
C GLU A 191 36.35 22.33 14.43
N MET A 192 36.27 22.29 15.76
CA MET A 192 35.14 22.81 16.51
C MET A 192 34.99 24.33 16.33
N LEU A 193 36.09 25.08 16.40
CA LEU A 193 36.09 26.52 16.16
C LEU A 193 35.69 26.87 14.72
N LYS A 194 36.09 26.07 13.73
CA LYS A 194 35.65 26.25 12.33
C LYS A 194 34.15 26.02 12.18
N LYS A 195 33.62 24.93 12.75
CA LYS A 195 32.17 24.65 12.73
C LYS A 195 31.37 25.77 13.40
N LEU A 196 31.83 26.25 14.55
CA LEU A 196 31.21 27.38 15.25
C LEU A 196 31.26 28.67 14.43
N ALA A 197 32.36 28.94 13.72
CA ALA A 197 32.47 30.11 12.84
C ALA A 197 31.53 29.99 11.62
N GLU A 198 31.47 28.81 10.98
CA GLU A 198 30.54 28.53 9.87
C GLU A 198 29.07 28.64 10.31
N GLU A 199 28.73 28.15 11.50
CA GLU A 199 27.40 28.29 12.10
C GLU A 199 27.07 29.77 12.39
N ALA A 200 28.01 30.54 12.93
CA ALA A 200 27.84 31.97 13.17
C ALA A 200 27.67 32.78 11.86
N GLU A 201 28.47 32.48 10.83
CA GLU A 201 28.33 33.09 9.50
C GLU A 201 26.97 32.75 8.86
N ALA A 202 26.50 31.51 9.03
CA ALA A 202 25.18 31.11 8.55
C ALA A 202 24.04 31.82 9.31
N GLU A 203 24.17 32.01 10.62
CA GLU A 203 23.19 32.75 11.42
C GLU A 203 23.17 34.23 11.04
N GLU A 204 24.33 34.86 10.84
CA GLU A 204 24.44 36.25 10.38
C GLU A 204 23.84 36.43 8.99
N ALA A 205 24.12 35.50 8.05
CA ALA A 205 23.53 35.51 6.72
C ALA A 205 22.00 35.33 6.76
N ALA A 206 21.50 34.44 7.61
CA ALA A 206 20.06 34.27 7.81
C ALA A 206 19.40 35.52 8.40
N ARG A 207 20.07 36.17 9.36
CA ARG A 207 19.62 37.44 9.96
C ARG A 207 19.58 38.56 8.91
N GLN A 208 20.61 38.68 8.07
CA GLN A 208 20.65 39.65 6.97
C GLN A 208 19.55 39.39 5.94
N ALA A 209 19.35 38.14 5.53
CA ALA A 209 18.28 37.76 4.60
C ALA A 209 16.89 38.06 5.17
N SER A 210 16.67 37.85 6.47
CA SER A 210 15.41 38.21 7.14
C SER A 210 15.19 39.72 7.18
N ILE A 211 16.24 40.51 7.44
CA ILE A 211 16.16 41.97 7.42
C ILE A 211 15.85 42.47 6.01
N GLU A 212 16.52 41.93 4.99
CA GLU A 212 16.29 42.28 3.58
C GLU A 212 14.88 41.92 3.12
N ALA A 213 14.37 40.73 3.50
CA ALA A 213 13.01 40.31 3.20
C ALA A 213 11.96 41.21 3.88
N ALA A 214 12.17 41.57 5.14
CA ALA A 214 11.30 42.49 5.86
C ALA A 214 11.30 43.89 5.22
N TYR A 215 12.47 44.40 4.82
CA TYR A 215 12.59 45.66 4.10
C TYR A 215 11.86 45.60 2.75
N ARG A 216 12.08 44.55 1.96
CA ARG A 216 11.43 44.35 0.65
C ARG A 216 9.90 44.33 0.75
N ASN A 217 9.35 43.72 1.80
CA ASN A 217 7.90 43.65 2.01
C ASN A 217 7.31 44.96 2.56
N ALA A 218 8.11 45.77 3.28
CA ALA A 218 7.66 47.04 3.83
C ALA A 218 7.65 48.18 2.81
N VAL A 219 8.42 48.08 1.72
CA VAL A 219 8.45 49.10 0.67
C VAL A 219 7.22 48.95 -0.26
N PRO A 220 6.37 49.98 -0.39
CA PRO A 220 5.24 49.95 -1.32
C PRO A 220 5.68 49.78 -2.77
N GLU A 221 5.01 48.90 -3.54
CA GLU A 221 5.35 48.63 -4.94
C GLU A 221 5.35 49.90 -5.82
N GLU A 222 4.50 50.88 -5.50
CA GLU A 222 4.46 52.17 -6.21
C GLU A 222 5.76 52.97 -6.07
N LEU A 223 6.38 52.95 -4.89
CA LEU A 223 7.65 53.62 -4.65
C LEU A 223 8.78 52.90 -5.38
N ALA A 224 8.78 51.56 -5.37
CA ALA A 224 9.77 50.75 -6.09
C ALA A 224 9.71 50.98 -7.61
N HIS A 225 8.52 51.10 -8.19
CA HIS A 225 8.37 51.35 -9.63
C HIS A 225 8.79 52.76 -10.03
N LYS A 226 8.49 53.76 -9.18
CA LYS A 226 8.92 55.16 -9.38
C LYS A 226 10.43 55.31 -9.23
N THR A 227 11.05 54.70 -8.21
CA THR A 227 12.50 54.77 -8.02
C THR A 227 13.24 54.04 -9.14
N LYS A 228 12.76 52.87 -9.55
CA LYS A 228 13.33 52.14 -10.70
C LYS A 228 13.25 52.96 -11.98
N ALA A 229 12.08 53.52 -12.32
CA ALA A 229 11.91 54.35 -13.51
C ALA A 229 12.80 55.61 -13.48
N LEU A 230 12.99 56.21 -12.30
CA LEU A 230 13.89 57.37 -12.15
C LEU A 230 15.36 56.98 -12.33
N ILE A 231 15.77 55.84 -11.78
CA ILE A 231 17.14 55.31 -11.94
C ILE A 231 17.39 54.97 -13.40
N ASP A 232 16.48 54.25 -14.06
CA ASP A 232 16.57 53.89 -15.47
C ASP A 232 16.69 55.16 -16.35
N PHE A 233 15.87 56.18 -16.08
CA PHE A 233 15.95 57.47 -16.76
C PHE A 233 17.31 58.16 -16.58
N TYR A 234 17.85 58.16 -15.35
CA TYR A 234 19.15 58.77 -15.06
C TYR A 234 20.30 58.00 -15.72
N LEU A 235 20.25 56.66 -15.68
CA LEU A 235 21.24 55.78 -16.32
C LEU A 235 21.23 55.91 -17.84
N ASP A 236 20.05 55.96 -18.46
CA ASP A 236 19.93 56.16 -19.91
C ASP A 236 20.45 57.53 -20.33
N ASN A 237 20.20 58.57 -19.54
CA ASN A 237 20.74 59.90 -19.80
C ASN A 237 22.27 59.93 -19.65
N MET A 238 22.82 59.33 -18.59
CA MET A 238 24.28 59.18 -18.43
C MET A 238 24.89 58.39 -19.58
N LYS A 239 24.24 57.31 -20.02
CA LYS A 239 24.70 56.50 -21.15
C LYS A 239 24.71 57.31 -22.45
N ALA A 240 23.66 58.10 -22.71
CA ALA A 240 23.61 58.98 -23.87
C ALA A 240 24.70 60.05 -23.83
N GLN A 241 24.98 60.63 -22.66
CA GLN A 241 26.09 61.57 -22.47
C GLN A 241 27.46 60.93 -22.69
N LEU A 242 27.67 59.71 -22.19
CA LEU A 242 28.93 58.99 -22.42
C LEU A 242 29.12 58.66 -23.90
N VAL A 243 28.07 58.20 -24.58
CA VAL A 243 28.12 57.90 -26.02
C VAL A 243 28.41 59.15 -26.84
N SER A 244 27.78 60.28 -26.53
CA SER A 244 28.04 61.54 -27.24
C SER A 244 29.47 62.04 -27.00
N MET A 245 29.97 61.95 -25.76
CA MET A 245 31.37 62.28 -25.44
C MET A 245 32.35 61.39 -26.19
N LEU A 246 32.10 60.08 -26.28
CA LEU A 246 32.95 59.15 -27.02
C LEU A 246 32.96 59.47 -28.53
N GLN A 247 31.80 59.73 -29.13
CA GLN A 247 31.70 60.10 -30.54
C GLN A 247 32.42 61.43 -30.85
N GLU A 248 32.40 62.38 -29.93
CA GLU A 248 33.11 63.65 -30.10
C GLU A 248 34.63 63.47 -30.00
N GLN A 249 35.10 62.58 -29.10
CA GLN A 249 36.50 62.18 -29.02
C GLN A 249 36.95 61.45 -30.29
N GLU A 250 36.13 60.52 -30.81
CA GLU A 250 36.41 59.80 -32.07
C GLU A 250 36.56 60.78 -33.24
N LYS A 251 35.63 61.71 -33.43
CA LYS A 251 35.73 62.74 -34.49
C LYS A 251 36.96 63.63 -34.34
N ARG A 252 37.28 64.08 -33.12
CA ARG A 252 38.51 64.85 -32.87
C ARG A 252 39.76 64.06 -33.20
N MET A 253 39.78 62.75 -32.91
CA MET A 253 40.88 61.87 -33.27
C MET A 253 40.97 61.72 -34.79
N GLU A 254 39.85 61.52 -35.48
CA GLU A 254 39.79 61.44 -36.96
C GLU A 254 40.29 62.72 -37.63
N GLU A 255 39.86 63.91 -37.17
CA GLU A 255 40.36 65.20 -37.66
C GLU A 255 41.87 65.37 -37.42
N LYS A 256 42.37 64.93 -36.26
CA LYS A 256 43.82 64.88 -35.98
C LYS A 256 44.54 63.93 -36.93
N PHE A 257 43.98 62.75 -37.21
CA PHE A 257 44.56 61.81 -38.17
C PHE A 257 44.57 62.36 -39.59
N LEU A 258 43.50 63.02 -40.04
CA LEU A 258 43.39 63.66 -41.35
C LEU A 258 44.39 64.82 -41.50
N SER A 259 44.51 65.69 -40.50
CA SER A 259 45.49 66.78 -40.50
C SER A 259 46.93 66.26 -40.52
N LEU A 260 47.26 65.24 -39.73
CA LEU A 260 48.55 64.56 -39.79
C LEU A 260 48.81 63.91 -41.15
N HIS A 261 47.80 63.31 -41.78
CA HIS A 261 47.95 62.67 -43.08
C HIS A 261 48.19 63.69 -44.21
N ILE A 262 47.49 64.83 -44.20
CA ILE A 262 47.74 65.95 -45.13
C ILE A 262 49.14 66.54 -44.91
N GLN A 263 49.57 66.66 -43.65
CA GLN A 263 50.90 67.15 -43.29
C GLN A 263 52.03 66.18 -43.72
N ALA A 264 51.75 64.87 -43.75
CA ALA A 264 52.68 63.85 -44.24
C ALA A 264 52.77 63.77 -45.77
N LYS A 265 51.74 64.23 -46.50
CA LYS A 265 51.69 64.21 -47.98
C LYS A 265 52.20 65.49 -48.64
N GLY A 266 52.39 66.56 -47.87
CA GLY A 266 52.89 67.87 -48.32
C GLY A 266 54.40 68.10 -48.11
N LYS A 267 55.16 67.04 -47.77
CA LYS A 267 56.63 66.98 -47.77
C LYS A 267 57.08 66.00 -48.84
#